data_AF-A0A257M5D4-F1
#
_entry.id   AF-A0A257M5D4-F1
#
_cell.length_a   1.000
_cell.length_b   1.000
_cell.length_c   1.000
_cell.angle_alpha   90.00
_cell.angle_beta   90.00
_cell.angle_gamma   90.00
#
_symmetry.space_group_name_H-M   'P 1'
#
loop_
_entity.id
_entity.type
_entity.pdbx_description
1 polymer ?
#
loop_
_entity_poly.entity_id
_entity_poly.type
_entity_poly.pdbx_seq_one_letter_code
_entity_poly.pdbx_strand_id
1 'polypeptide(L)'
;FLLIEATTLTFPAEWKSQADLLIAQIKQDTGIQIKPSASGSIRLEKDSSIAGREAYQLEVTPDRMVLKASSSAGIFNACQSLLQLIPKDSPHNIPAIRVTDAPRFPWRGLMLDSSRHFQSVAEVKRFIDLMSRYKLNVFHWHLTDGHGWRIEIKKYPKLTEVGAWREQPGYPEPGKTGRYGGFYTQEEIRDVVKFAADRNITIVPEIDMPGHNAAAISAYPELGCSGKSQPGDWFFDYPCKAQKFPPFPGTNELCVGRDETVRFATEVLSEVIDLFPSTYVHIGGDEVNPAHWKQCPRCQKRKADLKLPDE
;
A
#
# COMPACT_ATOMS: atom_id res chain seq x y z
N PHE A 1 18.30 -27.22 15.88
CA PHE A 1 19.01 -26.10 16.52
C PHE A 1 18.20 -25.60 17.71
N LEU A 2 18.80 -25.45 18.90
CA LEU A 2 18.12 -24.85 20.06
C LEU A 2 18.44 -23.35 20.10
N LEU A 3 17.41 -22.50 19.91
CA LEU A 3 17.57 -21.04 20.00
C LEU A 3 17.59 -20.59 21.46
N ILE A 4 18.69 -19.96 21.87
CA ILE A 4 18.97 -19.45 23.23
C ILE A 4 19.70 -18.11 23.19
N GLU A 5 19.84 -17.43 24.34
CA GLU A 5 20.57 -16.15 24.49
C GLU A 5 22.03 -16.17 24.01
N ALA A 6 22.68 -17.34 24.04
CA ALA A 6 24.04 -17.51 23.52
C ALA A 6 24.10 -17.55 21.98
N THR A 7 22.95 -17.61 21.30
CA THR A 7 22.87 -17.62 19.83
C THR A 7 23.32 -16.27 19.30
N THR A 8 24.17 -16.29 18.27
CA THR A 8 24.71 -15.08 17.67
C THR A 8 24.58 -15.13 16.15
N LEU A 9 24.57 -13.95 15.53
CA LEU A 9 24.35 -13.76 14.10
C LEU A 9 25.61 -13.20 13.43
N THR A 10 26.00 -13.75 12.28
CA THR A 10 27.01 -13.17 11.38
C THR A 10 26.37 -12.85 10.04
N PHE A 11 26.73 -11.71 9.47
CA PHE A 11 26.20 -11.23 8.20
C PHE A 11 27.20 -10.28 7.51
N PRO A 12 27.20 -10.19 6.17
CA PRO A 12 27.97 -9.17 5.46
C PRO A 12 27.36 -7.78 5.70
N ALA A 13 28.19 -6.73 5.65
CA ALA A 13 27.75 -5.36 5.93
C ALA A 13 26.58 -4.89 5.05
N GLU A 14 26.51 -5.35 3.81
CA GLU A 14 25.42 -5.02 2.87
C GLU A 14 24.05 -5.55 3.31
N TRP A 15 23.99 -6.50 4.25
CA TRP A 15 22.74 -7.09 4.77
C TRP A 15 22.43 -6.67 6.20
N LYS A 16 22.99 -5.55 6.66
CA LYS A 16 22.75 -5.03 8.01
C LYS A 16 21.25 -4.84 8.27
N SER A 17 20.50 -4.26 7.33
CA SER A 17 19.05 -4.02 7.52
C SER A 17 18.28 -5.33 7.72
N GLN A 18 18.57 -6.38 6.95
CA GLN A 18 17.93 -7.69 7.08
C GLN A 18 18.31 -8.37 8.39
N ALA A 19 19.57 -8.23 8.82
CA ALA A 19 20.04 -8.74 10.09
C ALA A 19 19.36 -8.04 11.28
N ASP A 20 19.27 -6.70 11.26
CA ASP A 20 18.62 -5.92 12.31
C ASP A 20 17.13 -6.30 12.44
N LEU A 21 16.43 -6.48 11.31
CA LEU A 21 15.03 -6.94 11.29
C LEU A 21 14.88 -8.35 11.85
N LEU A 22 15.76 -9.28 11.46
CA LEU A 22 15.73 -10.65 11.99
C LEU A 22 15.95 -10.66 13.51
N ILE A 23 16.93 -9.89 14.01
CA ILE A 23 17.19 -9.76 15.45
C ILE A 23 15.96 -9.19 16.16
N ALA A 24 15.38 -8.11 15.64
CA ALA A 24 14.20 -7.49 16.22
C ALA A 24 13.00 -8.45 16.28
N GLN A 25 12.75 -9.20 15.19
CA GLN A 25 11.62 -10.12 15.14
C GLN A 25 11.84 -11.36 16.03
N ILE A 26 13.07 -11.89 16.11
CA ILE A 26 13.37 -12.99 17.04
C ILE A 26 13.10 -12.55 18.48
N LYS A 27 13.55 -11.34 18.86
CA LYS A 27 13.28 -10.79 20.19
C LYS A 27 11.78 -10.60 20.42
N GLN A 28 11.05 -10.07 19.44
CA GLN A 28 9.61 -9.86 19.55
C GLN A 28 8.85 -11.17 19.70
N ASP A 29 9.22 -12.21 18.95
CA ASP A 29 8.48 -13.47 18.89
C ASP A 29 8.88 -14.45 20.01
N THR A 30 10.10 -14.34 20.56
CA THR A 30 10.63 -15.31 21.56
C THR A 30 11.12 -14.68 22.87
N GLY A 31 11.32 -13.36 22.91
CA GLY A 31 11.98 -12.67 24.03
C GLY A 31 13.51 -12.75 24.03
N ILE A 32 14.11 -13.62 23.20
CA ILE A 32 15.56 -13.86 23.17
C ILE A 32 16.30 -12.72 22.45
N GLN A 33 17.31 -12.15 23.08
CA GLN A 33 18.13 -11.09 22.49
C GLN A 33 19.43 -11.66 21.90
N ILE A 34 19.38 -12.10 20.65
CA ILE A 34 20.59 -12.47 19.91
C ILE A 34 21.42 -11.22 19.55
N LYS A 35 22.73 -11.41 19.37
CA LYS A 35 23.69 -10.33 19.06
C LYS A 35 24.56 -10.66 17.83
N PRO A 36 25.01 -9.64 17.08
CA PRO A 36 26.03 -9.82 16.05
C PRO A 36 27.34 -10.40 16.62
N SER A 37 28.00 -11.28 15.87
CA SER A 37 29.32 -11.85 16.18
C SER A 37 30.09 -12.11 14.89
N ALA A 38 31.42 -12.18 14.96
CA ALA A 38 32.27 -12.59 13.84
C ALA A 38 32.14 -14.10 13.50
N SER A 39 31.73 -14.92 14.48
CA SER A 39 31.51 -16.36 14.31
C SER A 39 30.17 -16.78 14.92
N GLY A 40 29.10 -16.36 14.25
CA GLY A 40 27.72 -16.62 14.61
C GLY A 40 27.26 -18.04 14.28
N SER A 41 26.32 -18.52 15.09
CA SER A 41 25.60 -19.76 14.86
C SER A 41 24.46 -19.59 13.85
N ILE A 42 23.94 -18.37 13.67
CA ILE A 42 23.14 -17.97 12.51
C ILE A 42 24.04 -17.21 11.54
N ARG A 43 24.02 -17.58 10.26
CA ARG A 43 24.88 -16.99 9.23
C ARG A 43 24.05 -16.56 8.03
N LEU A 44 24.09 -15.27 7.72
CA LEU A 44 23.62 -14.76 6.44
C LEU A 44 24.83 -14.71 5.50
N GLU A 45 24.80 -15.48 4.41
CA GLU A 45 25.92 -15.60 3.47
C GLU A 45 25.48 -15.25 2.04
N LYS A 46 26.29 -14.43 1.35
CA LYS A 46 26.06 -14.12 -0.06
C LYS A 46 26.55 -15.26 -0.93
N ASP A 47 25.68 -15.74 -1.79
CA ASP A 47 25.98 -16.80 -2.76
C ASP A 47 25.45 -16.36 -4.13
N SER A 48 26.37 -15.93 -5.00
CA SER A 48 26.04 -15.45 -6.34
C SER A 48 25.57 -16.56 -7.29
N SER A 49 25.73 -17.84 -6.92
CA SER A 49 25.26 -18.96 -7.73
C SER A 49 23.75 -19.19 -7.63
N ILE A 50 23.09 -18.64 -6.60
CA ILE A 50 21.64 -18.75 -6.41
C ILE A 50 20.92 -17.83 -7.41
N ALA A 51 20.33 -18.44 -8.44
CA ALA A 51 19.60 -17.74 -9.49
C ALA A 51 18.24 -17.22 -9.02
N GLY A 52 17.95 -15.95 -9.32
CA GLY A 52 16.68 -15.30 -9.02
C GLY A 52 16.78 -14.31 -7.86
N ARG A 53 16.20 -13.12 -8.04
CA ARG A 53 16.28 -12.02 -7.06
C ARG A 53 15.78 -12.43 -5.66
N GLU A 54 14.67 -13.16 -5.60
CA GLU A 54 14.00 -13.52 -4.35
C GLU A 54 14.27 -14.96 -3.90
N ALA A 55 15.14 -15.68 -4.61
CA ALA A 55 15.50 -17.06 -4.33
C ALA A 55 16.51 -17.15 -3.18
N TYR A 56 16.44 -18.24 -2.42
CA TYR A 56 17.33 -18.47 -1.29
C TYR A 56 17.49 -19.96 -0.97
N GLN A 57 18.49 -20.25 -0.16
CA GLN A 57 18.66 -21.53 0.51
C GLN A 57 18.73 -21.32 2.02
N LEU A 58 18.18 -22.26 2.78
CA LEU A 58 18.23 -22.29 4.24
C LEU A 58 18.65 -23.69 4.68
N GLU A 59 19.72 -23.78 5.46
CA GLU A 59 20.16 -25.01 6.13
C GLU A 59 20.11 -24.80 7.64
N VAL A 60 19.43 -25.69 8.35
CA VAL A 60 19.45 -25.78 9.82
C VAL A 60 20.05 -27.12 10.20
N THR A 61 21.09 -27.11 11.04
CA THR A 61 21.70 -28.28 11.66
C THR A 61 21.55 -28.20 13.18
N PRO A 62 22.00 -29.20 13.97
CA PRO A 62 22.07 -29.06 15.42
C PRO A 62 22.93 -27.87 15.87
N ASP A 63 24.02 -27.59 15.17
CA ASP A 63 25.07 -26.64 15.62
C ASP A 63 25.01 -25.26 14.97
N ARG A 64 24.35 -25.11 13.80
CA ARG A 64 24.29 -23.84 13.07
C ARG A 64 23.07 -23.72 12.15
N MET A 65 22.80 -22.49 11.73
CA MET A 65 21.82 -22.11 10.71
C MET A 65 22.50 -21.25 9.66
N VAL A 66 22.37 -21.61 8.39
CA VAL A 66 22.99 -20.90 7.27
C VAL A 66 21.91 -20.51 6.26
N LEU A 67 21.77 -19.22 6.03
CA LEU A 67 20.84 -18.60 5.08
C LEU A 67 21.65 -18.02 3.94
N LYS A 68 21.39 -18.46 2.71
CA LYS A 68 22.13 -18.03 1.51
C LYS A 68 21.22 -17.39 0.48
N ALA A 69 21.68 -16.31 -0.14
CA ALA A 69 21.01 -15.72 -1.29
C ALA A 69 21.99 -14.89 -2.14
N SER A 70 21.61 -14.60 -3.39
CA SER A 70 22.37 -13.67 -4.24
C SER A 70 22.01 -12.21 -4.02
N SER A 71 20.87 -11.92 -3.37
CA SER A 71 20.34 -10.56 -3.20
C SER A 71 19.74 -10.33 -1.81
N SER A 72 19.52 -9.06 -1.47
CA SER A 72 18.85 -8.61 -0.25
C SER A 72 17.40 -9.10 -0.14
N ALA A 73 16.69 -9.28 -1.26
CA ALA A 73 15.33 -9.78 -1.28
C ALA A 73 15.26 -11.28 -0.98
N GLY A 74 16.20 -12.05 -1.54
CA GLY A 74 16.33 -13.48 -1.25
C GLY A 74 16.71 -13.73 0.20
N ILE A 75 17.68 -12.99 0.74
CA ILE A 75 18.07 -13.18 2.15
C ILE A 75 16.95 -12.74 3.10
N PHE A 76 16.18 -11.70 2.75
CA PHE A 76 14.98 -11.33 3.51
C PHE A 76 13.97 -12.48 3.54
N ASN A 77 13.68 -13.12 2.41
CA ASN A 77 12.78 -14.28 2.36
C ASN A 77 13.30 -15.48 3.17
N ALA A 78 14.62 -15.71 3.17
CA ALA A 78 15.24 -16.73 4.02
C ALA A 78 15.00 -16.45 5.51
N CYS A 79 15.14 -15.19 5.93
CA CYS A 79 14.84 -14.76 7.29
C CYS A 79 13.36 -15.02 7.64
N GLN A 80 12.42 -14.73 6.74
CA GLN A 80 10.99 -15.00 6.97
C GLN A 80 10.71 -16.50 7.15
N SER A 81 11.35 -17.37 6.37
CA SER A 81 11.23 -18.82 6.55
C SER A 81 11.83 -19.30 7.87
N LEU A 82 13.00 -18.77 8.26
CA LEU A 82 13.57 -19.06 9.57
C LEU A 82 12.60 -18.65 10.69
N LEU A 83 12.05 -17.44 10.65
CA LEU A 83 11.10 -16.95 11.64
C LEU A 83 9.85 -17.83 11.76
N GLN A 84 9.35 -18.35 10.64
CA GLN A 84 8.22 -19.29 10.62
C GLN A 84 8.55 -20.68 11.21
N LEU A 85 9.82 -21.08 11.19
CA LEU A 85 10.28 -22.35 11.77
C LEU A 85 10.54 -22.27 13.27
N ILE A 86 10.64 -21.08 13.85
CA ILE A 86 10.84 -20.90 15.29
C ILE A 86 9.54 -21.23 16.02
N PRO A 87 9.51 -22.27 16.89
CA PRO A 87 8.32 -22.54 17.71
C PRO A 87 8.02 -21.34 18.63
N LYS A 88 6.74 -21.00 18.78
CA LYS A 88 6.31 -19.91 19.67
C LYS A 88 6.58 -20.22 21.14
N ASP A 89 6.34 -21.47 21.52
CA ASP A 89 6.50 -21.91 22.90
C ASP A 89 7.92 -22.42 23.15
N SER A 90 8.41 -22.18 24.37
CA SER A 90 9.67 -22.73 24.82
C SER A 90 9.54 -24.24 25.06
N PRO A 91 10.55 -25.06 24.71
CA PRO A 91 11.83 -24.67 24.11
C PRO A 91 11.73 -24.36 22.61
N HIS A 92 12.41 -23.30 22.17
CA HIS A 92 12.48 -22.86 20.76
C HIS A 92 13.39 -23.78 19.91
N ASN A 93 13.00 -25.05 19.80
CA ASN A 93 13.71 -26.08 19.06
C ASN A 93 13.37 -26.02 17.56
N ILE A 94 14.29 -25.48 16.78
CA ILE A 94 14.17 -25.36 15.33
C ILE A 94 14.59 -26.69 14.68
N PRO A 95 13.75 -27.31 13.83
CA PRO A 95 14.06 -28.61 13.21
C PRO A 95 15.26 -28.52 12.27
N ALA A 96 16.05 -29.59 12.20
CA ALA A 96 17.12 -29.71 11.20
C ALA A 96 16.49 -29.93 9.82
N ILE A 97 16.79 -29.05 8.86
CA ILE A 97 16.15 -29.03 7.56
C ILE A 97 17.05 -28.35 6.52
N ARG A 98 16.84 -28.70 5.24
CA ARG A 98 17.36 -27.97 4.09
C ARG A 98 16.20 -27.51 3.22
N VAL A 99 16.19 -26.23 2.87
CA VAL A 99 15.19 -25.59 2.02
C VAL A 99 15.91 -24.91 0.86
N THR A 100 15.41 -25.11 -0.36
CA THR A 100 15.74 -24.30 -1.54
C THR A 100 14.42 -23.78 -2.08
N ASP A 101 14.29 -22.47 -2.20
CA ASP A 101 12.98 -21.87 -2.43
C ASP A 101 13.11 -20.59 -3.28
N ALA A 102 12.09 -20.35 -4.10
CA ALA A 102 11.98 -19.23 -5.01
C ALA A 102 10.51 -18.98 -5.36
N PRO A 103 10.08 -17.72 -5.55
CA PRO A 103 8.69 -17.44 -5.87
C PRO A 103 8.33 -17.92 -7.28
N ARG A 104 7.17 -18.56 -7.41
CA ARG A 104 6.56 -18.87 -8.72
C ARG A 104 6.20 -17.62 -9.52
N PHE A 105 5.70 -16.59 -8.83
CA PHE A 105 5.25 -15.34 -9.44
C PHE A 105 6.02 -14.15 -8.89
N PRO A 106 6.52 -13.25 -9.74
CA PRO A 106 7.25 -12.06 -9.30
C PRO A 106 6.34 -11.00 -8.68
N TRP A 107 5.03 -11.03 -8.96
CA TRP A 107 4.04 -10.10 -8.43
C TRP A 107 3.10 -10.83 -7.47
N ARG A 108 3.16 -10.49 -6.19
CA ARG A 108 2.35 -11.09 -5.12
C ARG A 108 1.75 -9.97 -4.28
N GLY A 109 0.62 -9.46 -4.78
CA GLY A 109 0.02 -8.23 -4.32
C GLY A 109 -1.11 -8.41 -3.30
N LEU A 110 -1.25 -7.44 -2.40
CA LEU A 110 -2.50 -7.17 -1.68
C LEU A 110 -2.86 -5.69 -1.82
N MET A 111 -4.15 -5.42 -1.98
CA MET A 111 -4.70 -4.08 -2.03
C MET A 111 -5.34 -3.71 -0.69
N LEU A 112 -5.11 -2.48 -0.22
CA LEU A 112 -5.84 -1.88 0.90
C LEU A 112 -6.58 -0.63 0.43
N ASP A 113 -7.91 -0.63 0.62
CA ASP A 113 -8.76 0.55 0.45
C ASP A 113 -8.72 1.42 1.71
N SER A 114 -7.94 2.50 1.62
CA SER A 114 -7.89 3.54 2.66
C SER A 114 -8.89 4.65 2.41
N SER A 115 -9.53 4.66 1.25
CA SER A 115 -10.48 5.70 0.87
C SER A 115 -11.81 5.55 1.60
N ARG A 116 -12.46 4.39 1.52
CA ARG A 116 -13.80 4.18 2.12
C ARG A 116 -13.73 4.34 3.64
N HIS A 117 -12.73 3.75 4.27
CA HIS A 117 -12.43 3.93 5.69
C HIS A 117 -10.92 4.14 5.86
N PHE A 118 -10.56 5.19 6.59
CA PHE A 118 -9.15 5.51 6.84
C PHE A 118 -8.56 4.54 7.86
N GLN A 119 -7.34 4.06 7.59
CA GLN A 119 -6.50 3.35 8.56
C GLN A 119 -5.30 4.23 8.92
N SER A 120 -4.92 4.26 10.20
CA SER A 120 -3.75 4.99 10.69
C SER A 120 -2.44 4.46 10.09
N VAL A 121 -1.38 5.28 10.11
CA VAL A 121 -0.03 4.88 9.67
C VAL A 121 0.44 3.60 10.37
N ALA A 122 0.14 3.46 11.67
CA ALA A 122 0.50 2.26 12.44
C ALA A 122 -0.22 1.00 11.93
N GLU A 123 -1.49 1.11 11.55
CA GLU A 123 -2.26 0.00 10.98
C GLU A 123 -1.76 -0.38 9.58
N VAL A 124 -1.44 0.61 8.73
CA VAL A 124 -0.84 0.39 7.41
C VAL A 124 0.52 -0.31 7.53
N LYS A 125 1.39 0.17 8.44
CA LYS A 125 2.67 -0.49 8.71
C LYS A 125 2.49 -1.92 9.23
N ARG A 126 1.51 -2.17 10.10
CA ARG A 126 1.17 -3.51 10.55
C ARG A 126 0.71 -4.41 9.41
N PHE A 127 -0.10 -3.89 8.47
CA PHE A 127 -0.52 -4.62 7.28
C PHE A 127 0.67 -5.03 6.41
N ILE A 128 1.59 -4.10 6.13
CA ILE A 128 2.84 -4.34 5.39
C ILE A 128 3.74 -5.36 6.12
N ASP A 129 3.83 -5.28 7.44
CA ASP A 129 4.60 -6.24 8.24
C ASP A 129 4.07 -7.66 8.08
N LEU A 130 2.74 -7.84 8.19
CA LEU A 130 2.08 -9.12 7.96
C LEU A 130 2.29 -9.63 6.52
N MET A 131 2.15 -8.76 5.52
CA MET A 131 2.44 -9.11 4.12
C MET A 131 3.85 -9.68 3.96
N SER A 132 4.83 -9.01 4.56
CA SER A 132 6.24 -9.38 4.45
C SER A 132 6.51 -10.73 5.11
N ARG A 133 5.84 -11.05 6.24
CA ARG A 133 5.93 -12.36 6.91
C ARG A 133 5.55 -13.51 5.98
N TYR A 134 4.61 -13.28 5.07
CA TYR A 134 4.15 -14.28 4.10
C TYR A 134 4.77 -14.10 2.70
N LYS A 135 5.85 -13.31 2.60
CA LYS A 135 6.62 -13.09 1.36
C LYS A 135 5.81 -12.46 0.22
N LEU A 136 4.73 -11.75 0.54
CA LEU A 136 4.08 -10.84 -0.41
C LEU A 136 4.99 -9.62 -0.62
N ASN A 137 4.99 -9.07 -1.83
CA ASN A 137 5.99 -8.08 -2.24
C ASN A 137 5.41 -6.84 -2.92
N VAL A 138 4.10 -6.78 -3.15
CA VAL A 138 3.44 -5.59 -3.70
C VAL A 138 2.29 -5.16 -2.81
N PHE A 139 2.37 -3.92 -2.31
CA PHE A 139 1.29 -3.26 -1.59
C PHE A 139 0.61 -2.27 -2.52
N HIS A 140 -0.57 -2.63 -3.02
CA HIS A 140 -1.41 -1.74 -3.81
C HIS A 140 -2.21 -0.86 -2.85
N TRP A 141 -1.91 0.43 -2.82
CA TRP A 141 -2.51 1.35 -1.88
C TRP A 141 -3.57 2.20 -2.58
N HIS A 142 -4.84 1.84 -2.36
CA HIS A 142 -6.00 2.56 -2.89
C HIS A 142 -6.29 3.77 -2.00
N LEU A 143 -5.82 4.95 -2.46
CA LEU A 143 -5.74 6.18 -1.66
C LEU A 143 -6.89 7.15 -1.90
N THR A 144 -7.67 6.97 -2.97
CA THR A 144 -8.71 7.92 -3.38
C THR A 144 -9.93 7.20 -3.92
N ASP A 145 -11.12 7.65 -3.53
CA ASP A 145 -12.41 7.22 -4.07
C ASP A 145 -13.45 8.32 -3.79
N GLY A 146 -14.70 8.12 -4.18
CA GLY A 146 -15.81 9.03 -3.88
C GLY A 146 -16.02 9.29 -2.38
N HIS A 147 -15.60 8.39 -1.50
CA HIS A 147 -15.80 8.48 -0.05
C HIS A 147 -14.65 9.15 0.72
N GLY A 148 -13.54 9.44 0.04
CA GLY A 148 -12.33 9.89 0.70
C GLY A 148 -11.17 10.21 -0.23
N TRP A 149 -10.47 11.29 0.08
CA TRP A 149 -9.15 11.58 -0.46
C TRP A 149 -8.11 11.50 0.66
N ARG A 150 -7.15 10.56 0.54
CA ARG A 150 -6.29 10.19 1.67
C ARG A 150 -4.83 10.60 1.54
N ILE A 151 -4.45 11.32 0.48
CA ILE A 151 -3.07 11.69 0.23
C ILE A 151 -2.90 13.20 0.17
N GLU A 152 -1.94 13.75 0.90
CA GLU A 152 -1.61 15.17 0.78
C GLU A 152 -1.01 15.50 -0.60
N ILE A 153 -1.69 16.37 -1.34
CA ILE A 153 -1.20 16.99 -2.57
C ILE A 153 -1.03 18.48 -2.30
N LYS A 154 0.22 18.94 -2.25
CA LYS A 154 0.54 20.31 -1.81
C LYS A 154 -0.06 21.36 -2.72
N LYS A 155 -0.15 21.09 -4.02
CA LYS A 155 -0.77 21.99 -4.98
C LYS A 155 -2.29 22.08 -4.83
N TYR A 156 -2.92 21.07 -4.22
CA TYR A 156 -4.37 20.96 -4.07
C TYR A 156 -4.77 20.69 -2.60
N PRO A 157 -4.53 21.63 -1.67
CA PRO A 157 -4.71 21.40 -0.23
C PRO A 157 -6.16 21.08 0.16
N LYS A 158 -7.16 21.56 -0.61
CA LYS A 158 -8.57 21.25 -0.30
C LYS A 158 -8.91 19.76 -0.44
N LEU A 159 -8.11 18.99 -1.19
CA LEU A 159 -8.31 17.55 -1.29
C LEU A 159 -8.26 16.89 0.10
N THR A 160 -7.40 17.36 1.00
CA THR A 160 -7.33 16.85 2.37
C THR A 160 -8.01 17.74 3.41
N GLU A 161 -8.17 19.05 3.16
CA GLU A 161 -8.97 19.91 4.06
C GLU A 161 -10.47 19.56 4.02
N VAL A 162 -10.97 19.17 2.84
CA VAL A 162 -12.37 18.83 2.58
C VAL A 162 -12.52 17.34 2.26
N GLY A 163 -11.89 16.86 1.19
CA GLY A 163 -12.12 15.51 0.65
C GLY A 163 -11.69 14.35 1.57
N ALA A 164 -10.89 14.62 2.60
CA ALA A 164 -10.52 13.62 3.62
C ALA A 164 -11.56 13.45 4.74
N TRP A 165 -12.62 14.28 4.79
CA TRP A 165 -13.52 14.34 5.93
C TRP A 165 -14.99 14.21 5.52
N ARG A 166 -15.77 13.56 6.37
CA ARG A 166 -17.23 13.42 6.23
C ARG A 166 -17.92 13.35 7.58
N GLU A 167 -19.22 13.58 7.61
CA GLU A 167 -20.06 13.17 8.74
C GLU A 167 -20.37 11.68 8.65
N GLN A 168 -20.16 10.94 9.74
CA GLN A 168 -20.32 9.48 9.77
C GLN A 168 -21.32 9.07 10.85
N PRO A 169 -22.49 8.51 10.47
CA PRO A 169 -23.39 7.86 11.40
C PRO A 169 -22.73 6.64 12.06
N GLY A 170 -22.97 6.46 13.36
CA GLY A 170 -22.34 5.44 14.19
C GLY A 170 -20.92 5.79 14.66
N TYR A 171 -20.47 7.03 14.47
CA TYR A 171 -19.15 7.50 14.88
C TYR A 171 -19.25 8.69 15.86
N PRO A 172 -18.39 8.77 16.90
CA PRO A 172 -17.37 7.77 17.27
C PRO A 172 -17.94 6.52 17.94
N GLU A 173 -19.22 6.52 18.29
CA GLU A 173 -19.90 5.41 18.96
C GLU A 173 -21.33 5.23 18.40
N PRO A 174 -21.92 4.03 18.59
CA PRO A 174 -23.26 3.73 18.07
C PRO A 174 -24.31 4.76 18.48
N GLY A 175 -25.12 5.22 17.52
CA GLY A 175 -26.19 6.20 17.75
C GLY A 175 -25.76 7.67 17.71
N LYS A 176 -24.47 7.97 17.47
CA LYS A 176 -23.98 9.33 17.22
C LYS A 176 -23.57 9.53 15.76
N THR A 177 -23.62 10.76 15.30
CA THR A 177 -23.00 11.18 14.02
C THR A 177 -21.90 12.16 14.36
N GLY A 178 -20.72 11.98 13.77
CA GLY A 178 -19.62 12.90 13.95
C GLY A 178 -18.65 12.88 12.79
N ARG A 179 -17.79 13.90 12.76
CA ARG A 179 -16.73 14.07 11.77
C ARG A 179 -15.76 12.89 11.83
N TYR A 180 -15.68 12.16 10.73
CA TYR A 180 -14.80 11.02 10.51
C TYR A 180 -13.90 11.29 9.31
N GLY A 181 -12.66 10.80 9.37
CA GLY A 181 -11.73 10.93 8.27
C GLY A 181 -10.28 10.82 8.70
N GLY A 182 -9.43 11.38 7.87
CA GLY A 182 -7.98 11.30 7.98
C GLY A 182 -7.35 11.20 6.60
N PHE A 183 -6.07 11.56 6.55
CA PHE A 183 -5.22 11.48 5.37
C PHE A 183 -3.77 11.26 5.81
N TYR A 184 -2.93 10.84 4.88
CA TYR A 184 -1.50 10.68 5.04
C TYR A 184 -0.80 11.93 4.50
N THR A 185 0.00 12.57 5.35
CA THR A 185 0.92 13.62 4.91
C THR A 185 2.00 13.04 3.99
N GLN A 186 2.65 13.87 3.20
CA GLN A 186 3.78 13.43 2.37
C GLN A 186 4.92 12.85 3.22
N GLU A 187 5.13 13.36 4.43
CA GLU A 187 6.15 12.85 5.35
C GLU A 187 5.79 11.44 5.87
N GLU A 188 4.55 11.22 6.29
CA GLU A 188 4.07 9.90 6.71
C GLU A 188 4.15 8.88 5.56
N ILE A 189 3.81 9.30 4.32
CA ILE A 189 3.95 8.44 3.15
C ILE A 189 5.42 8.05 2.93
N ARG A 190 6.36 8.99 3.04
CA ARG A 190 7.80 8.68 2.90
C ARG A 190 8.28 7.71 3.97
N ASP A 191 7.79 7.84 5.19
CA ASP A 191 8.06 6.90 6.28
C ASP A 191 7.48 5.51 5.99
N VAL A 192 6.23 5.41 5.50
CA VAL A 192 5.62 4.12 5.10
C VAL A 192 6.36 3.50 3.90
N VAL A 193 6.73 4.29 2.90
CA VAL A 193 7.52 3.84 1.74
C VAL A 193 8.85 3.26 2.20
N LYS A 194 9.57 3.94 3.10
CA LYS A 194 10.82 3.42 3.66
C LYS A 194 10.58 2.12 4.42
N PHE A 195 9.54 2.08 5.26
CA PHE A 195 9.19 0.91 6.06
C PHE A 195 8.87 -0.33 5.20
N ALA A 196 8.18 -0.13 4.06
CA ALA A 196 7.90 -1.17 3.08
C ALA A 196 9.16 -1.64 2.35
N ALA A 197 10.04 -0.70 1.93
CA ALA A 197 11.29 -1.02 1.25
C ALA A 197 12.23 -1.87 2.12
N ASP A 198 12.33 -1.57 3.42
CA ASP A 198 13.10 -2.36 4.39
C ASP A 198 12.56 -3.81 4.49
N ARG A 199 11.30 -4.04 4.11
CA ARG A 199 10.58 -5.33 4.11
C ARG A 199 10.42 -5.97 2.74
N ASN A 200 11.19 -5.51 1.75
CA ASN A 200 11.10 -5.99 0.36
C ASN A 200 9.69 -5.87 -0.26
N ILE A 201 8.93 -4.85 0.15
CA ILE A 201 7.60 -4.54 -0.40
C ILE A 201 7.69 -3.27 -1.25
N THR A 202 7.20 -3.37 -2.48
CA THR A 202 6.98 -2.24 -3.38
C THR A 202 5.58 -1.69 -3.17
N ILE A 203 5.43 -0.38 -2.98
CA ILE A 203 4.12 0.26 -2.88
C ILE A 203 3.70 0.76 -4.26
N VAL A 204 2.54 0.31 -4.73
CA VAL A 204 1.89 0.82 -5.95
C VAL A 204 0.77 1.75 -5.50
N PRO A 205 0.94 3.08 -5.57
CA PRO A 205 -0.13 4.01 -5.23
C PRO A 205 -1.20 3.96 -6.31
N GLU A 206 -2.45 4.11 -5.89
CA GLU A 206 -3.57 4.31 -6.79
C GLU A 206 -4.24 5.67 -6.53
N ILE A 207 -4.37 6.43 -7.61
CA ILE A 207 -5.28 7.57 -7.69
C ILE A 207 -6.33 7.24 -8.76
N ASP A 208 -7.50 6.83 -8.31
CA ASP A 208 -8.57 6.34 -9.19
C ASP A 208 -9.16 7.48 -10.04
N MET A 209 -9.18 7.29 -11.36
CA MET A 209 -9.67 8.21 -12.36
C MET A 209 -10.16 7.46 -13.62
N PRO A 210 -11.14 8.00 -14.38
CA PRO A 210 -11.87 9.23 -14.11
C PRO A 210 -13.10 9.02 -13.22
N GLY A 211 -13.52 7.77 -12.96
CA GLY A 211 -14.60 7.42 -12.03
C GLY A 211 -14.20 7.64 -10.57
N HIS A 212 -15.09 7.39 -9.62
CA HIS A 212 -14.76 7.40 -8.19
C HIS A 212 -14.09 8.69 -7.65
N ASN A 213 -14.44 9.85 -8.20
CA ASN A 213 -13.80 11.13 -7.89
C ASN A 213 -14.68 12.09 -7.06
N ALA A 214 -15.78 11.62 -6.45
CA ALA A 214 -16.67 12.50 -5.71
C ALA A 214 -15.97 13.31 -4.60
N ALA A 215 -15.02 12.72 -3.85
CA ALA A 215 -14.26 13.43 -2.82
C ALA A 215 -13.39 14.57 -3.39
N ALA A 216 -12.76 14.35 -4.54
CA ALA A 216 -11.98 15.38 -5.24
C ALA A 216 -12.88 16.51 -5.74
N ILE A 217 -14.06 16.17 -6.30
CA ILE A 217 -15.03 17.14 -6.82
C ILE A 217 -15.72 17.92 -5.69
N SER A 218 -15.93 17.33 -4.51
CA SER A 218 -16.40 18.07 -3.33
C SER A 218 -15.39 19.13 -2.86
N ALA A 219 -14.10 18.85 -2.99
CA ALA A 219 -13.03 19.81 -2.67
C ALA A 219 -12.85 20.87 -3.76
N TYR A 220 -12.98 20.47 -5.03
CA TYR A 220 -12.79 21.30 -6.24
C TYR A 220 -13.94 21.05 -7.24
N PRO A 221 -15.10 21.73 -7.06
CA PRO A 221 -16.30 21.49 -7.86
C PRO A 221 -16.13 21.65 -9.38
N GLU A 222 -15.17 22.47 -9.80
CA GLU A 222 -14.83 22.70 -11.20
C GLU A 222 -14.30 21.46 -11.94
N LEU A 223 -13.87 20.43 -11.20
CA LEU A 223 -13.42 19.15 -11.74
C LEU A 223 -14.57 18.32 -12.30
N GLY A 224 -15.80 18.49 -11.78
CA GLY A 224 -17.01 17.86 -12.27
C GLY A 224 -17.62 18.61 -13.46
N CYS A 225 -18.38 17.93 -14.32
CA CYS A 225 -18.92 18.58 -15.52
C CYS A 225 -19.97 19.67 -15.22
N SER A 226 -20.72 19.50 -14.13
CA SER A 226 -21.66 20.51 -13.64
C SER A 226 -20.96 21.78 -13.14
N GLY A 227 -19.70 21.68 -12.67
CA GLY A 227 -18.99 22.77 -11.99
C GLY A 227 -19.65 23.19 -10.67
N LYS A 228 -20.59 22.40 -10.14
CA LYS A 228 -21.38 22.73 -8.95
C LYS A 228 -20.84 21.97 -7.75
N SER A 229 -20.80 22.64 -6.60
CA SER A 229 -20.41 22.00 -5.35
C SER A 229 -21.37 20.86 -5.02
N GLN A 230 -20.83 19.76 -4.53
CA GLN A 230 -21.58 18.59 -4.08
C GLN A 230 -21.18 18.25 -2.64
N PRO A 231 -22.14 17.88 -1.77
CA PRO A 231 -21.85 17.49 -0.40
C PRO A 231 -20.85 16.34 -0.36
N GLY A 232 -19.86 16.38 0.54
CA GLY A 232 -18.84 15.32 0.69
C GLY A 232 -19.37 14.02 1.30
N ASP A 233 -20.60 14.03 1.82
CA ASP A 233 -21.34 12.92 2.41
C ASP A 233 -22.33 12.26 1.43
N TRP A 234 -22.29 12.63 0.14
CA TRP A 234 -23.24 12.21 -0.91
C TRP A 234 -23.51 10.70 -0.99
N PHE A 235 -22.53 9.86 -0.63
CA PHE A 235 -22.68 8.39 -0.64
C PHE A 235 -23.33 7.80 0.64
N PHE A 236 -23.37 8.53 1.75
CA PHE A 236 -23.85 8.00 3.05
C PHE A 236 -25.35 8.19 3.30
N ASP A 237 -26.01 9.12 2.60
CA ASP A 237 -27.48 9.23 2.62
C ASP A 237 -28.16 8.12 1.78
N TYR A 238 -27.34 7.25 1.17
CA TYR A 238 -27.74 6.19 0.24
C TYR A 238 -27.57 4.72 0.75
N PRO A 239 -27.72 4.32 2.04
CA PRO A 239 -27.44 2.93 2.44
C PRO A 239 -28.60 1.95 2.21
N CYS A 240 -29.85 2.40 2.01
CA CYS A 240 -31.01 1.50 2.04
C CYS A 240 -31.68 1.23 0.67
N LYS A 241 -31.24 1.85 -0.44
CA LYS A 241 -31.87 1.68 -1.76
C LYS A 241 -30.85 1.55 -2.92
N ALA A 242 -29.72 0.91 -2.66
CA ALA A 242 -28.56 0.81 -3.55
C ALA A 242 -28.74 -0.10 -4.78
N GLN A 243 -29.66 0.24 -5.68
CA GLN A 243 -29.73 -0.32 -7.04
C GLN A 243 -29.85 0.74 -8.15
N LYS A 244 -29.88 2.04 -7.82
CA LYS A 244 -30.05 3.12 -8.82
C LYS A 244 -29.33 4.40 -8.41
N PHE A 245 -28.19 4.69 -9.05
CA PHE A 245 -27.53 6.00 -8.96
C PHE A 245 -28.58 7.14 -8.94
N PRO A 246 -28.56 8.04 -7.93
CA PRO A 246 -29.62 9.02 -7.77
C PRO A 246 -29.71 9.93 -9.01
N PRO A 247 -30.91 10.29 -9.48
CA PRO A 247 -31.10 11.08 -10.70
C PRO A 247 -30.87 12.61 -10.51
N PHE A 248 -29.98 13.03 -9.61
CA PHE A 248 -29.84 14.43 -9.14
C PHE A 248 -28.36 14.85 -8.88
N PRO A 249 -28.03 16.15 -8.79
CA PRO A 249 -26.87 16.77 -9.43
C PRO A 249 -25.54 16.57 -8.68
N GLY A 250 -24.93 15.40 -8.85
CA GLY A 250 -23.55 15.15 -8.46
C GLY A 250 -22.85 14.34 -9.56
N THR A 251 -21.56 14.58 -9.77
CA THR A 251 -20.75 13.76 -10.67
C THR A 251 -19.74 12.98 -9.84
N ASN A 252 -19.69 11.66 -10.02
CA ASN A 252 -18.63 10.83 -9.48
C ASN A 252 -17.45 10.73 -10.47
N GLU A 253 -17.61 11.31 -11.66
CA GLU A 253 -16.63 11.27 -12.74
C GLU A 253 -15.98 12.63 -12.96
N LEU A 254 -14.67 12.64 -13.14
CA LEU A 254 -13.92 13.79 -13.62
C LEU A 254 -14.47 14.25 -14.98
N CYS A 255 -14.54 15.56 -15.19
CA CYS A 255 -15.00 16.13 -16.44
C CYS A 255 -13.90 16.07 -17.52
N VAL A 256 -13.91 15.00 -18.31
CA VAL A 256 -12.92 14.77 -19.36
C VAL A 256 -12.92 15.82 -20.48
N GLY A 257 -13.97 16.65 -20.59
CA GLY A 257 -14.08 17.73 -21.57
C GLY A 257 -13.34 19.03 -21.20
N ARG A 258 -12.72 19.11 -20.02
CA ARG A 258 -12.02 20.30 -19.52
C ARG A 258 -10.50 20.09 -19.53
N ASP A 259 -9.74 21.11 -19.92
CA ASP A 259 -8.27 21.06 -19.83
C ASP A 259 -7.80 21.14 -18.38
N GLU A 260 -8.57 21.82 -17.54
CA GLU A 260 -8.31 21.95 -16.11
C GLU A 260 -8.33 20.60 -15.40
N THR A 261 -9.25 19.70 -15.79
CA THR A 261 -9.36 18.36 -15.22
C THR A 261 -8.18 17.47 -15.63
N VAL A 262 -7.73 17.55 -16.88
CA VAL A 262 -6.52 16.84 -17.33
C VAL A 262 -5.28 17.37 -16.62
N ARG A 263 -5.18 18.70 -16.49
CA ARG A 263 -4.09 19.36 -15.75
C ARG A 263 -4.07 18.91 -14.29
N PHE A 264 -5.21 18.92 -13.61
CA PHE A 264 -5.36 18.40 -12.26
C PHE A 264 -4.82 16.97 -12.15
N ALA A 265 -5.28 16.05 -13.01
CA ALA A 265 -4.82 14.67 -13.03
C ALA A 265 -3.29 14.58 -13.19
N THR A 266 -2.71 15.32 -14.15
CA THR A 266 -1.27 15.30 -14.40
C THR A 266 -0.45 15.88 -13.23
N GLU A 267 -0.95 16.93 -12.58
CA GLU A 267 -0.26 17.59 -11.48
C GLU A 267 -0.33 16.77 -10.19
N VAL A 268 -1.47 16.14 -9.90
CA VAL A 268 -1.60 15.16 -8.82
C VAL A 268 -0.65 13.99 -9.06
N LEU A 269 -0.68 13.38 -10.24
CA LEU A 269 0.18 12.24 -10.56
C LEU A 269 1.66 12.61 -10.48
N SER A 270 2.04 13.83 -10.84
CA SER A 270 3.41 14.32 -10.69
C SER A 270 3.86 14.30 -9.23
N GLU A 271 3.07 14.84 -8.30
CA GLU A 271 3.40 14.78 -6.86
C GLU A 271 3.42 13.34 -6.32
N VAL A 272 2.50 12.47 -6.78
CA VAL A 272 2.46 11.05 -6.40
C VAL A 272 3.73 10.32 -6.87
N ILE A 273 4.15 10.52 -8.11
CA ILE A 273 5.38 9.90 -8.65
C ILE A 273 6.62 10.31 -7.84
N ASP A 274 6.69 11.55 -7.36
CA ASP A 274 7.79 12.03 -6.50
C ASP A 274 7.76 11.44 -5.07
N LEU A 275 6.60 10.91 -4.63
CA LEU A 275 6.44 10.29 -3.30
C LEU A 275 6.78 8.81 -3.31
N PHE A 276 6.46 8.11 -4.41
CA PHE A 276 6.57 6.66 -4.49
C PHE A 276 7.66 6.24 -5.49
N PRO A 277 8.74 5.57 -5.06
CA PRO A 277 9.82 5.13 -5.94
C PRO A 277 9.45 3.95 -6.86
N SER A 278 8.19 3.51 -6.83
CA SER A 278 7.67 2.45 -7.69
C SER A 278 7.70 2.89 -9.15
N THR A 279 8.01 1.95 -10.04
CA THR A 279 7.89 2.16 -11.50
C THR A 279 6.44 2.04 -11.99
N TYR A 280 5.48 1.85 -11.09
CA TYR A 280 4.07 1.71 -11.37
C TYR A 280 3.26 2.68 -10.50
N VAL A 281 2.29 3.31 -11.13
CA VAL A 281 1.18 4.04 -10.50
C VAL A 281 -0.11 3.49 -11.10
N HIS A 282 -1.07 3.14 -10.27
CA HIS A 282 -2.39 2.69 -10.72
C HIS A 282 -3.30 3.90 -10.89
N ILE A 283 -4.04 3.95 -12.00
CA ILE A 283 -4.97 5.06 -12.30
C ILE A 283 -6.44 4.70 -12.09
N GLY A 284 -6.72 3.51 -11.55
CA GLY A 284 -8.07 2.97 -11.40
C GLY A 284 -8.71 2.69 -12.75
N GLY A 285 -9.84 3.35 -13.00
CA GLY A 285 -10.55 3.29 -14.29
C GLY A 285 -11.77 2.37 -14.29
N ASP A 286 -12.25 1.98 -13.12
CA ASP A 286 -13.43 1.16 -12.93
C ASP A 286 -14.74 1.98 -12.85
N GLU A 287 -15.85 1.29 -13.14
CA GLU A 287 -17.25 1.71 -12.95
C GLU A 287 -17.61 3.13 -13.42
N VAL A 288 -16.96 3.60 -14.49
CA VAL A 288 -17.19 4.92 -15.07
C VAL A 288 -18.60 5.03 -15.67
N ASN A 289 -19.39 6.02 -15.21
CA ASN A 289 -20.70 6.32 -15.78
C ASN A 289 -20.64 7.54 -16.73
N PRO A 290 -20.76 7.34 -18.06
CA PRO A 290 -20.61 8.43 -19.02
C PRO A 290 -21.86 9.33 -19.14
N ALA A 291 -22.92 9.11 -18.35
CA ALA A 291 -24.18 9.85 -18.47
C ALA A 291 -24.00 11.38 -18.39
N HIS A 292 -23.12 11.87 -17.52
CA HIS A 292 -22.80 13.29 -17.40
C HIS A 292 -22.03 13.82 -18.62
N TRP A 293 -21.15 13.02 -19.21
CA TRP A 293 -20.39 13.40 -20.39
C TRP A 293 -21.25 13.48 -21.65
N LYS A 294 -22.26 12.61 -21.77
CA LYS A 294 -23.27 12.64 -22.85
C LYS A 294 -24.05 13.96 -22.87
N GLN A 295 -24.28 14.55 -21.71
CA GLN A 295 -25.02 15.82 -21.57
C GLN A 295 -24.10 17.06 -21.52
N CYS A 296 -22.79 16.88 -21.35
CA CYS A 296 -21.83 17.98 -21.21
C CYS A 296 -21.38 18.51 -22.58
N PRO A 297 -21.68 19.78 -22.94
CA PRO A 297 -21.28 20.34 -24.24
C PRO A 297 -19.76 20.35 -24.44
N ARG A 298 -18.97 20.51 -23.37
CA ARG A 298 -17.51 20.47 -23.44
C ARG A 298 -16.99 19.07 -23.75
N CYS A 299 -17.55 18.04 -23.12
CA CYS A 299 -17.18 16.65 -23.42
C CYS A 299 -17.57 16.28 -24.86
N GLN A 300 -18.77 16.65 -25.31
CA GLN A 300 -19.20 16.40 -26.68
C GLN A 300 -18.33 17.14 -27.70
N LYS A 301 -17.98 18.40 -27.42
CA LYS A 301 -17.03 19.16 -28.25
C LYS A 301 -15.67 18.47 -28.31
N ARG A 302 -15.08 18.10 -27.16
CA ARG A 302 -13.77 17.42 -27.13
C ARG A 302 -13.80 16.08 -27.88
N LYS A 303 -14.87 15.30 -27.71
CA LYS A 303 -15.08 14.04 -28.44
C LYS A 303 -15.06 14.27 -29.96
N ALA A 304 -15.78 15.28 -30.44
CA ALA A 304 -15.81 15.64 -31.86
C ALA A 304 -14.45 16.13 -32.36
N ASP A 305 -13.79 17.02 -31.61
CA ASP A 305 -12.48 17.57 -31.96
C ASP A 305 -11.40 16.46 -32.05
N LEU A 306 -11.46 15.47 -31.15
CA LEU A 306 -10.54 14.32 -31.10
C LEU A 306 -10.97 13.12 -31.96
N LYS A 307 -12.14 13.18 -32.61
CA LYS A 307 -12.71 12.08 -33.42
C LYS A 307 -12.82 10.75 -32.64
N LEU A 308 -13.19 10.82 -31.36
CA LEU A 308 -13.34 9.63 -30.53
C LEU A 308 -14.68 8.92 -30.82
N PRO A 309 -14.71 7.57 -30.81
CA PRO A 309 -15.95 6.82 -30.93
C PRO A 309 -16.87 7.05 -29.72
N ASP A 310 -18.16 6.73 -29.86
CA ASP A 310 -19.01 6.49 -28.69
C ASP A 310 -18.61 5.17 -28.02
N GLU A 311 -18.65 5.15 -26.68
CA GLU A 311 -18.71 3.91 -25.89
C GLU A 311 -20.13 3.33 -25.89
#